data_AF-A0AAW1L6C7-F1
#
_entry.id   AF-A0AAW1L6C7-F1
#
_cell.length_a   1.000
_cell.length_b   1.000
_cell.length_c   1.000
_cell.angle_alpha   90.00
_cell.angle_beta   90.00
_cell.angle_gamma   90.00
#
_symmetry.space_group_name_H-M   'P 1'
#
loop_
_entity.id
_entity.type
_entity.pdbx_description
1 polymer ?
#
loop_
_entity_poly.entity_id
_entity_poly.type
_entity_poly.pdbx_seq_one_letter_code
_entity_poly.pdbx_strand_id
1 'polypeptide(L)'
;MPKVMMSKSQQIREWISKSEHLTTDGKAIFCQICSKHVVDSFNGSDSVTIQESQYAFNINKIQSELAHIATHFKILVQTIKALEPSGETLVKNLERITTIRGSFRNAPGVVAKKAYSKLEAVLAKNPGFSVLYEISQVLNGSGTNDCTIAVEKLPQYEYRSVTTCDVDQSFSRYKNNLSDKRQNYTPENLEKYLVCYFNNN
;
A
#
# COMPACT_ATOMS: atom_id res chain seq x y z
N MET A 1 12.14 -31.81 26.80
CA MET A 1 11.59 -31.33 25.51
C MET A 1 12.73 -30.79 24.67
N PRO A 2 12.95 -31.25 23.43
CA PRO A 2 13.97 -30.65 22.57
C PRO A 2 13.52 -29.22 22.21
N LYS A 3 14.44 -28.24 22.29
CA LYS A 3 14.18 -26.90 21.77
C LYS A 3 13.90 -27.04 20.27
N VAL A 4 12.66 -26.78 19.86
CA VAL A 4 12.30 -26.71 18.43
C VAL A 4 13.18 -25.65 17.80
N MET A 5 14.09 -26.06 16.91
CA MET A 5 14.92 -25.12 16.17
C MET A 5 14.01 -24.22 15.35
N MET A 6 14.13 -22.91 15.56
CA MET A 6 13.40 -21.93 14.78
C MET A 6 13.71 -22.10 13.29
N SER A 7 12.67 -22.08 12.46
CA SER A 7 12.85 -22.11 11.01
C SER A 7 13.65 -20.88 10.55
N LYS A 8 14.43 -21.00 9.47
CA LYS A 8 15.19 -19.86 8.90
C LYS A 8 14.31 -18.62 8.66
N SER A 9 13.07 -18.83 8.20
CA SER A 9 12.10 -17.74 8.00
C SER A 9 11.66 -17.05 9.30
N GLN A 10 11.65 -17.78 10.42
CA GLN A 10 11.37 -17.21 11.74
C GLN A 10 12.56 -16.38 12.25
N GLN A 11 13.78 -16.87 12.07
CA GLN A 11 15.00 -16.15 12.44
C GLN A 11 15.13 -14.83 11.66
N ILE A 12 14.83 -14.85 10.36
CA ILE A 12 14.85 -13.65 9.51
C ILE A 12 13.80 -12.63 9.97
N ARG A 13 12.57 -13.07 10.27
CA ARG A 13 11.52 -12.18 10.78
C ARG A 13 11.87 -11.55 12.14
N GLU A 14 12.47 -12.34 13.03
CA GLU A 14 12.90 -11.87 14.34
C GLU A 14 14.05 -10.87 14.24
N TRP A 15 14.99 -11.09 13.32
CA TRP A 15 16.06 -10.13 13.03
C TRP A 15 15.53 -8.82 12.44
N ILE A 16 14.57 -8.90 11.51
CA ILE A 16 13.94 -7.74 10.89
C ILE A 16 13.09 -6.95 11.89
N SER A 17 12.42 -7.62 12.83
CA SER A 17 11.65 -6.93 13.88
C SER A 17 12.52 -6.04 14.79
N LYS A 18 13.84 -6.27 14.80
CA LYS A 18 14.83 -5.46 15.54
C LYS A 18 15.42 -4.33 14.68
N SER A 19 15.06 -4.23 13.40
CA SER A 19 15.54 -3.20 12.49
C SER A 19 14.43 -2.20 12.18
N GLU A 20 14.67 -0.91 12.45
CA GLU A 20 13.73 0.17 12.13
C GLU A 20 13.57 0.44 10.62
N HIS A 21 14.41 -0.20 9.79
CA HIS A 21 14.55 0.15 8.38
C HIS A 21 14.33 -1.03 7.44
N LEU A 22 13.96 -2.21 7.94
CA LEU A 22 13.79 -3.40 7.10
C LEU A 22 12.36 -3.99 7.21
N THR A 23 11.85 -4.59 6.12
CA THR A 23 10.61 -5.40 6.09
C THR A 23 10.83 -6.70 5.34
N THR A 24 9.96 -7.71 5.51
CA THR A 24 10.00 -8.94 4.70
C THR A 24 8.61 -9.49 4.42
N ASP A 25 8.40 -10.03 3.22
CA ASP A 25 7.22 -10.82 2.83
C ASP A 25 7.43 -12.34 3.06
N GLY A 26 8.53 -12.73 3.73
CA GLY A 26 8.92 -14.12 3.93
C GLY A 26 9.74 -14.72 2.80
N LYS A 27 9.98 -13.98 1.70
CA LYS A 27 10.84 -14.37 0.57
C LYS A 27 11.95 -13.36 0.27
N ALA A 28 11.74 -12.07 0.53
CA ALA A 28 12.73 -11.01 0.32
C ALA A 28 12.83 -10.06 1.53
N ILE A 29 13.99 -9.42 1.72
CA ILE A 29 14.25 -8.40 2.75
C ILE A 29 14.32 -7.03 2.07
N PHE A 30 13.48 -6.09 2.52
CA PHE A 30 13.35 -4.75 1.94
C PHE A 30 13.87 -3.68 2.87
N CYS A 31 14.68 -2.73 2.38
CA CYS A 31 15.07 -1.53 3.11
C CYS A 31 14.12 -0.36 2.83
N GLN A 32 13.59 0.27 3.88
CA GLN A 32 12.58 1.32 3.81
C GLN A 32 13.11 2.71 3.40
N ILE A 33 14.43 2.93 3.36
CA ILE A 33 14.98 4.29 3.20
C ILE A 33 16.00 4.41 2.06
N CYS A 34 16.89 3.43 1.84
CA CYS A 34 18.00 3.65 0.89
C CYS A 34 18.36 2.48 -0.04
N SER A 35 17.81 1.27 0.15
CA SER A 35 18.08 0.05 -0.66
C SER A 35 19.55 -0.40 -0.79
N LYS A 36 20.54 0.44 -0.47
CA LYS A 36 21.97 0.21 -0.64
C LYS A 36 22.54 -0.78 0.37
N HIS A 37 22.21 -0.62 1.66
CA HIS A 37 22.81 -1.40 2.74
C HIS A 37 22.49 -2.92 2.65
N VAL A 38 21.34 -3.29 2.08
CA VAL A 38 20.97 -4.70 1.91
C VAL A 38 21.75 -5.31 0.74
N VAL A 39 21.83 -4.60 -0.40
CA VAL A 39 22.53 -5.11 -1.59
C VAL A 39 24.04 -5.20 -1.35
N ASP A 40 24.62 -4.23 -0.65
CA ASP A 40 26.03 -4.24 -0.28
C ASP A 40 26.36 -5.31 0.79
N SER A 41 25.35 -5.84 1.50
CA SER A 41 25.56 -6.91 2.49
C SER A 41 25.71 -8.31 1.87
N PHE A 42 25.32 -8.48 0.60
CA PHE A 42 25.48 -9.75 -0.10
C PHE A 42 26.92 -9.91 -0.61
N ASN A 43 27.40 -11.15 -0.66
CA ASN A 43 28.71 -11.43 -1.22
C ASN A 43 28.64 -11.36 -2.76
N GLY A 44 29.40 -10.43 -3.35
CA GLY A 44 29.43 -10.22 -4.81
C GLY A 44 29.91 -11.44 -5.60
N SER A 45 30.65 -12.37 -4.99
CA SER A 45 31.07 -13.60 -5.67
C SER A 45 29.97 -14.66 -5.78
N ASP A 46 28.86 -14.52 -5.06
CA ASP A 46 27.82 -15.54 -5.01
C ASP A 46 26.97 -15.57 -6.30
N SER A 47 26.88 -14.45 -7.03
CA SER A 47 26.16 -14.35 -8.29
C SER A 47 26.54 -13.08 -9.06
N VAL A 48 26.60 -13.21 -10.39
CA VAL A 48 26.78 -12.08 -11.32
C VAL A 48 25.72 -11.00 -11.09
N THR A 49 24.47 -11.38 -10.77
CA THR A 49 23.40 -10.41 -10.51
C THR A 49 23.65 -9.56 -9.27
N ILE A 50 24.28 -10.13 -8.22
CA ILE A 50 24.64 -9.38 -7.00
C ILE A 50 25.74 -8.38 -7.36
N GLN A 51 26.78 -8.85 -8.06
CA GLN A 51 27.89 -8.02 -8.50
C GLN A 51 27.44 -6.83 -9.37
N GLU A 52 26.58 -7.08 -10.36
CA GLU A 52 26.04 -6.03 -11.24
C GLU A 52 25.16 -5.04 -10.47
N SER A 53 24.36 -5.52 -9.51
CA SER A 53 23.54 -4.66 -8.67
C SER A 53 24.39 -3.75 -7.80
N GLN A 54 25.41 -4.29 -7.12
CA GLN A 54 26.36 -3.53 -6.32
C GLN A 54 27.10 -2.49 -7.16
N TYR A 55 27.50 -2.85 -8.38
CA TYR A 55 28.09 -1.90 -9.32
C TYR A 55 27.10 -0.76 -9.67
N ALA A 56 25.86 -1.10 -10.02
CA ALA A 56 24.84 -0.10 -10.38
C ALA A 56 24.56 0.89 -9.24
N PHE A 57 24.48 0.43 -7.98
CA PHE A 57 24.29 1.32 -6.82
C PHE A 57 25.50 2.24 -6.54
N ASN A 58 26.66 1.96 -7.13
CA ASN A 58 27.84 2.82 -7.06
C ASN A 58 27.95 3.82 -8.22
N ILE A 59 27.04 3.79 -9.20
CA ILE A 59 26.99 4.80 -10.26
C ILE A 59 26.42 6.11 -9.70
N ASN A 60 27.21 7.20 -9.76
CA ASN A 60 26.84 8.52 -9.24
C ASN A 60 25.49 9.04 -9.75
N LYS A 61 25.18 8.79 -11.03
CA LYS A 61 23.90 9.15 -11.63
C LYS A 61 22.73 8.44 -10.94
N ILE A 62 22.85 7.13 -10.71
CA ILE A 62 21.84 6.33 -10.02
C ILE A 62 21.66 6.81 -8.59
N GLN A 63 22.75 7.11 -7.88
CA GLN A 63 22.69 7.65 -6.52
C GLN A 63 21.93 8.98 -6.47
N SER A 64 22.17 9.86 -7.44
CA SER A 64 21.47 11.15 -7.54
C SER A 64 19.98 10.97 -7.84
N GLU A 65 19.63 10.05 -8.75
CA GLU A 65 18.24 9.72 -9.08
C GLU A 65 17.50 9.09 -7.88
N LEU A 66 18.15 8.19 -7.14
CA LEU A 66 17.60 7.58 -5.93
C LEU A 66 17.39 8.61 -4.82
N ALA A 67 18.33 9.55 -4.64
CA ALA A 67 18.17 10.65 -3.68
C ALA A 67 16.96 11.53 -4.03
N HIS A 68 16.78 11.83 -5.32
CA HIS A 68 15.59 12.54 -5.80
C HIS A 68 14.31 11.77 -5.51
N ILE A 69 14.30 10.46 -5.77
CA ILE A 69 13.12 9.61 -5.52
C ILE A 69 12.79 9.55 -4.02
N ALA A 70 13.79 9.31 -3.18
CA ALA A 70 13.62 9.21 -1.74
C ALA A 70 13.10 10.52 -1.12
N THR A 71 13.53 11.67 -1.67
CA THR A 71 13.13 12.98 -1.19
C THR A 71 11.69 13.32 -1.54
N HIS A 72 11.25 13.06 -2.78
CA HIS A 72 9.97 13.56 -3.27
C HIS A 72 8.83 12.52 -3.32
N PHE A 73 9.16 11.23 -3.40
CA PHE A 73 8.15 10.18 -3.58
C PHE A 73 7.95 9.28 -2.35
N LYS A 74 8.69 9.50 -1.25
CA LYS A 74 8.44 8.79 0.02
C LYS A 74 7.00 8.95 0.53
N ILE A 75 6.40 10.11 0.27
CA ILE A 75 5.01 10.41 0.62
C ILE A 75 4.01 9.45 -0.04
N LEU A 76 4.32 8.95 -1.24
CA LEU A 76 3.48 7.96 -1.93
C LEU A 76 3.33 6.68 -1.11
N VAL A 77 4.46 6.15 -0.65
CA VAL A 77 4.50 4.91 0.15
C VAL A 77 3.77 5.12 1.48
N GLN A 78 3.96 6.28 2.12
CA GLN A 78 3.31 6.60 3.38
C GLN A 78 1.78 6.70 3.23
N THR A 79 1.29 7.35 2.18
CA THR A 79 -0.15 7.45 1.95
C THR A 79 -0.78 6.14 1.55
N ILE A 80 -0.11 5.32 0.71
CA ILE A 80 -0.64 3.98 0.39
C ILE A 80 -0.84 3.18 1.68
N LYS A 81 0.17 3.13 2.55
CA LYS A 81 0.06 2.47 3.86
C LYS A 81 -1.04 3.07 4.73
N ALA A 82 -1.24 4.38 4.69
CA ALA A 82 -2.29 5.04 5.45
C ALA A 82 -3.70 4.82 4.88
N LEU A 83 -3.82 4.39 3.62
CA LEU A 83 -5.07 4.04 2.94
C LEU A 83 -5.37 2.53 2.97
N GLU A 84 -4.46 1.71 3.51
CA GLU A 84 -4.64 0.26 3.70
C GLU A 84 -5.63 -0.10 4.82
N PRO A 85 -5.60 0.52 6.03
CA PRO A 85 -6.54 0.15 7.09
C PRO A 85 -7.93 0.73 6.83
N SER A 86 -8.96 -0.03 7.21
CA SER A 86 -10.35 0.42 7.25
C SER A 86 -10.66 1.25 8.50
N GLY A 87 -11.77 2.00 8.47
CA GLY A 87 -12.26 2.77 9.63
C GLY A 87 -11.88 4.26 9.63
N GLU A 88 -11.12 4.73 8.65
CA GLU A 88 -10.85 6.16 8.45
C GLU A 88 -11.96 6.83 7.63
N THR A 89 -12.24 8.11 7.90
CA THR A 89 -13.30 8.82 7.16
C THR A 89 -12.93 9.05 5.70
N LEU A 90 -13.96 9.07 4.84
CA LEU A 90 -13.84 9.41 3.42
C LEU A 90 -13.14 10.76 3.21
N VAL A 91 -13.51 11.76 4.00
CA VAL A 91 -12.92 13.12 3.96
C VAL A 91 -11.41 13.04 4.17
N LYS A 92 -10.96 12.40 5.25
CA LYS A 92 -9.54 12.32 5.57
C LYS A 92 -8.76 11.48 4.56
N ASN A 93 -9.36 10.41 4.03
CA ASN A 93 -8.73 9.61 2.98
C ASN A 93 -8.53 10.42 1.69
N LEU A 94 -9.49 11.25 1.30
CA LEU A 94 -9.37 12.14 0.14
C LEU A 94 -8.40 13.30 0.38
N GLU A 95 -8.31 13.82 1.61
CA GLU A 95 -7.28 14.79 2.00
C GLU A 95 -5.86 14.24 1.83
N ARG A 96 -5.64 12.97 2.16
CA ARG A 96 -4.34 12.30 1.92
C ARG A 96 -3.99 12.25 0.43
N ILE A 97 -4.97 11.93 -0.42
CA ILE A 97 -4.78 11.91 -1.89
C ILE A 97 -4.49 13.32 -2.40
N THR A 98 -5.21 14.33 -1.90
CA THR A 98 -5.01 15.74 -2.26
C THR A 98 -3.62 16.24 -1.82
N THR A 99 -3.13 15.79 -0.67
CA THR A 99 -1.79 16.10 -0.17
C THR A 99 -0.70 15.54 -1.09
N ILE A 100 -0.83 14.28 -1.52
CA ILE A 100 0.09 13.71 -2.52
C ILE A 100 0.04 14.50 -3.82
N ARG A 101 -1.16 14.82 -4.29
CA ARG A 101 -1.35 15.58 -5.53
C ARG A 101 -0.59 16.90 -5.49
N GLY A 102 -0.70 17.65 -4.38
CA GLY A 102 0.05 18.87 -4.14
C GLY A 102 1.56 18.63 -4.07
N SER A 103 2.01 17.61 -3.34
CA SER A 103 3.44 17.25 -3.25
C SER A 103 4.05 16.92 -4.61
N PHE A 104 3.34 16.17 -5.45
CA PHE A 104 3.83 15.78 -6.79
C PHE A 104 3.83 16.97 -7.74
N ARG A 105 2.82 17.83 -7.66
CA ARG A 105 2.74 19.07 -8.45
C ARG A 105 3.93 20.00 -8.18
N ASN A 106 4.35 20.08 -6.92
CA ASN A 106 5.41 20.98 -6.48
C ASN A 106 6.82 20.37 -6.55
N ALA A 107 6.92 19.05 -6.81
CA ALA A 107 8.22 18.39 -6.92
C ALA A 107 8.98 18.85 -8.18
N PRO A 108 10.28 19.19 -8.06
CA PRO A 108 11.06 19.72 -9.18
C PRO A 108 11.50 18.62 -10.15
N GLY A 109 11.80 19.01 -11.40
CA GLY A 109 12.45 18.13 -12.38
C GLY A 109 11.50 17.37 -13.32
N VAL A 110 12.08 16.78 -14.38
CA VAL A 110 11.32 16.12 -15.45
C VAL A 110 10.64 14.84 -14.97
N VAL A 111 11.30 14.09 -14.08
CA VAL A 111 10.74 12.85 -13.50
C VAL A 111 9.51 13.16 -12.64
N ALA A 112 9.57 14.19 -11.80
CA ALA A 112 8.42 14.67 -11.02
C ALA A 112 7.23 15.07 -11.89
N LYS A 113 7.47 15.81 -12.98
CA LYS A 113 6.41 16.14 -13.95
C LYS A 113 5.75 14.89 -14.54
N LYS A 114 6.54 13.89 -14.94
CA LYS A 114 6.02 12.61 -15.45
C LYS A 114 5.20 11.87 -14.39
N ALA A 115 5.68 11.82 -13.16
CA ALA A 115 4.98 11.18 -12.05
C ALA A 115 3.64 11.89 -11.73
N TYR A 116 3.63 13.22 -11.71
CA TYR A 116 2.41 14.02 -11.54
C TYR A 116 1.41 13.75 -12.67
N SER A 117 1.83 13.83 -13.94
CA SER A 117 0.95 13.52 -15.08
C SER A 117 0.38 12.10 -15.00
N LYS A 118 1.18 11.13 -14.52
CA LYS A 118 0.70 9.76 -14.32
C LYS A 118 -0.34 9.67 -13.21
N LEU A 119 -0.14 10.36 -12.08
CA LEU A 119 -1.11 10.43 -10.99
C LEU A 119 -2.44 11.01 -11.48
N GLU A 120 -2.40 12.15 -12.17
CA GLU A 120 -3.60 12.79 -12.73
C GLU A 120 -4.33 11.86 -13.69
N ALA A 121 -3.60 11.18 -14.58
CA ALA A 121 -4.18 10.24 -15.53
C ALA A 121 -4.81 9.01 -14.85
N VAL A 122 -4.27 8.56 -13.72
CA VAL A 122 -4.84 7.45 -12.94
C VAL A 122 -6.14 7.89 -12.25
N LEU A 123 -6.14 9.07 -11.62
CA LEU A 123 -7.33 9.60 -10.97
C LEU A 123 -8.45 9.89 -11.98
N ALA A 124 -8.12 10.48 -13.14
CA ALA A 124 -9.08 10.78 -14.20
C ALA A 124 -9.72 9.53 -14.82
N LYS A 125 -9.03 8.38 -14.80
CA LYS A 125 -9.58 7.11 -15.27
C LYS A 125 -10.62 6.50 -14.32
N ASN A 126 -10.71 7.00 -13.09
CA ASN A 126 -11.71 6.57 -12.13
C ASN A 126 -12.83 7.61 -12.04
N PRO A 127 -13.93 7.49 -12.81
CA PRO A 127 -15.04 8.43 -12.72
C PRO A 127 -15.72 8.41 -11.34
N GLY A 128 -15.60 7.32 -10.57
CA GLY A 128 -16.10 7.27 -9.19
C GLY A 128 -15.33 8.19 -8.24
N PHE A 129 -14.09 8.56 -8.57
CA PHE A 129 -13.28 9.43 -7.72
C PHE A 129 -13.85 10.86 -7.63
N SER A 130 -14.35 11.42 -8.74
CA SER A 130 -14.98 12.76 -8.71
C SER A 130 -16.26 12.76 -7.88
N VAL A 131 -17.07 11.70 -7.98
CA VAL A 131 -18.29 11.54 -7.17
C VAL A 131 -17.95 11.45 -5.69
N LEU A 132 -16.94 10.66 -5.31
CA LEU A 132 -16.47 10.58 -3.93
C LEU A 132 -15.95 11.94 -3.42
N TYR A 133 -15.27 12.69 -4.27
CA TYR A 133 -14.81 14.04 -3.94
C TYR A 133 -15.99 14.98 -3.67
N GLU A 134 -17.02 15.00 -4.52
CA GLU A 134 -18.24 15.79 -4.30
C GLU A 134 -18.94 15.43 -2.98
N ILE A 135 -19.13 14.12 -2.72
CA ILE A 135 -19.70 13.65 -1.45
C ILE A 135 -18.89 14.17 -0.26
N SER A 136 -17.56 14.11 -0.35
CA SER A 136 -16.68 14.56 0.74
C SER A 136 -16.80 16.06 1.02
N GLN A 137 -17.00 16.89 -0.02
CA GLN A 137 -17.21 18.32 0.16
C GLN A 137 -18.51 18.58 0.95
N VAL A 138 -19.58 17.84 0.65
CA VAL A 138 -20.85 17.95 1.37
C VAL A 138 -20.69 17.47 2.82
N LEU A 139 -20.05 16.32 3.04
CA LEU A 139 -19.81 15.79 4.39
C LEU A 139 -18.94 16.72 5.25
N ASN A 140 -18.00 17.45 4.64
CA ASN A 140 -17.16 18.44 5.31
C ASN A 140 -17.79 19.85 5.39
N GLY A 141 -19.07 20.00 5.00
CA GLY A 141 -19.78 21.29 5.05
C GLY A 141 -19.25 22.37 4.09
N SER A 142 -18.44 21.99 3.11
CA SER A 142 -17.85 22.89 2.10
C SER A 142 -18.51 22.78 0.72
N GLY A 143 -19.50 21.89 0.58
CA GLY A 143 -20.23 21.67 -0.66
C GLY A 143 -21.24 22.78 -0.94
N THR A 144 -21.06 23.49 -2.05
CA THR A 144 -22.02 24.49 -2.57
C THR A 144 -22.90 23.94 -3.69
N ASN A 145 -22.71 22.67 -4.08
CA ASN A 145 -23.26 22.09 -5.30
C ASN A 145 -24.28 20.99 -4.99
N ASP A 146 -25.25 20.80 -5.88
CA ASP A 146 -26.18 19.67 -5.86
C ASP A 146 -25.39 18.37 -5.98
N CYS A 147 -25.30 17.62 -4.88
CA CYS A 147 -24.68 16.30 -4.91
C CYS A 147 -25.55 15.36 -5.74
N THR A 148 -24.93 14.60 -6.65
CA THR A 148 -25.63 13.60 -7.47
C THR A 148 -26.28 12.50 -6.60
N ILE A 149 -25.80 12.32 -5.37
CA ILE A 149 -26.28 11.32 -4.42
C ILE A 149 -27.40 11.90 -3.56
N ALA A 150 -28.48 11.12 -3.38
CA ALA A 150 -29.57 11.46 -2.48
C ALA A 150 -29.07 11.70 -1.03
N VAL A 151 -29.59 12.73 -0.39
CA VAL A 151 -29.14 13.20 0.94
C VAL A 151 -29.19 12.09 2.00
N GLU A 152 -30.23 11.26 1.98
CA GLU A 152 -30.40 10.10 2.87
C GLU A 152 -29.29 9.04 2.77
N LYS A 153 -28.57 8.99 1.65
CA LYS A 153 -27.47 8.05 1.42
C LYS A 153 -26.12 8.63 1.83
N LEU A 154 -25.99 9.95 1.94
CA LEU A 154 -24.71 10.62 2.23
C LEU A 154 -24.04 10.13 3.53
N PRO A 155 -24.75 9.96 4.67
CA PRO A 155 -24.11 9.48 5.90
C PRO A 155 -23.47 8.09 5.73
N GLN A 156 -23.99 7.26 4.81
CA GLN A 156 -23.45 5.92 4.54
C GLN A 156 -22.07 5.95 3.86
N TYR A 157 -21.60 7.12 3.42
CA TYR A 157 -20.30 7.32 2.81
C TYR A 157 -19.23 7.79 3.80
N GLU A 158 -19.58 8.17 5.04
CA GLU A 158 -18.64 8.78 5.99
C GLU A 158 -17.39 7.92 6.23
N TYR A 159 -17.56 6.59 6.34
CA TYR A 159 -16.48 5.63 6.57
C TYR A 159 -16.22 4.71 5.37
N ARG A 160 -16.67 5.08 4.17
CA ARG A 160 -16.42 4.26 2.97
C ARG A 160 -14.97 4.37 2.56
N SER A 161 -14.34 3.22 2.32
CA SER A 161 -12.99 3.15 1.80
C SER A 161 -12.91 3.71 0.38
N VAL A 162 -11.85 4.48 0.10
CA VAL A 162 -11.51 5.00 -1.23
C VAL A 162 -10.71 3.97 -2.03
N THR A 163 -10.20 2.94 -1.36
CA THR A 163 -9.43 1.87 -1.96
C THR A 163 -10.27 0.59 -2.04
N THR A 164 -10.07 -0.19 -3.09
CA THR A 164 -10.59 -1.56 -3.15
C THR A 164 -9.73 -2.53 -2.33
N CYS A 165 -8.78 -2.04 -1.51
CA CYS A 165 -7.91 -2.90 -0.70
C CYS A 165 -8.69 -3.77 0.28
N ASP A 166 -9.86 -3.33 0.76
CA ASP A 166 -10.73 -4.20 1.57
C ASP A 166 -11.20 -5.43 0.79
N VAL A 167 -11.45 -5.28 -0.52
CA VAL A 167 -11.81 -6.40 -1.41
C VAL A 167 -10.62 -7.35 -1.57
N ASP A 168 -9.41 -6.84 -1.76
CA ASP A 168 -8.20 -7.66 -1.90
C ASP A 168 -7.77 -8.33 -0.59
N GLN A 169 -7.91 -7.64 0.55
CA GLN A 169 -7.68 -8.22 1.87
C GLN A 169 -8.75 -9.29 2.17
N SER A 170 -10.00 -9.05 1.79
CA SER A 170 -11.07 -10.05 1.87
C SER A 170 -10.76 -11.26 0.98
N PHE A 171 -10.29 -11.05 -0.25
CA PHE A 171 -9.84 -12.15 -1.12
C PHE A 171 -8.65 -12.91 -0.54
N SER A 172 -7.72 -12.25 0.15
CA SER A 172 -6.64 -12.90 0.89
C SER A 172 -7.16 -13.72 2.08
N ARG A 173 -8.13 -13.20 2.83
CA ARG A 173 -8.85 -13.95 3.88
C ARG A 173 -9.60 -15.16 3.28
N TYR A 174 -10.28 -14.98 2.15
CA TYR A 174 -10.97 -16.04 1.43
C TYR A 174 -10.03 -17.03 0.77
N LYS A 175 -8.80 -16.65 0.43
CA LYS A 175 -7.78 -17.55 -0.11
C LYS A 175 -7.39 -18.62 0.90
N ASN A 176 -7.32 -18.28 2.18
CA ASN A 176 -7.14 -19.26 3.25
C ASN A 176 -8.34 -20.20 3.34
N ASN A 177 -9.56 -19.64 3.23
CA ASN A 177 -10.75 -20.46 3.14
C ASN A 177 -10.65 -21.39 1.94
N LEU A 178 -10.26 -20.93 0.74
CA LEU A 178 -10.19 -21.62 -0.58
C LEU A 178 -8.97 -22.53 -0.81
N SER A 179 -8.08 -22.70 0.17
CA SER A 179 -6.88 -23.54 0.03
C SER A 179 -7.17 -25.05 0.11
N ASP A 180 -6.28 -25.88 -0.45
CA ASP A 180 -6.38 -27.36 -0.45
C ASP A 180 -6.39 -28.01 0.95
N LYS A 181 -6.17 -27.23 2.02
CA LYS A 181 -6.35 -27.65 3.42
C LYS A 181 -7.83 -27.89 3.81
N ARG A 182 -8.73 -27.86 2.83
CA ARG A 182 -10.20 -27.89 2.90
C ARG A 182 -10.85 -29.26 3.15
N GLN A 183 -10.15 -30.27 3.67
CA GLN A 183 -10.78 -31.60 3.75
C GLN A 183 -11.99 -31.69 4.69
N ASN A 184 -12.33 -30.65 5.47
CA ASN A 184 -13.36 -30.72 6.53
C ASN A 184 -14.46 -29.63 6.51
N TYR A 185 -14.59 -28.79 5.47
CA TYR A 185 -15.68 -27.80 5.44
C TYR A 185 -16.93 -28.34 4.75
N THR A 186 -18.05 -28.42 5.48
CA THR A 186 -19.38 -28.60 4.87
C THR A 186 -19.85 -27.28 4.24
N PRO A 187 -20.77 -27.32 3.27
CA PRO A 187 -21.34 -26.11 2.64
C PRO A 187 -21.88 -25.09 3.65
N GLU A 188 -22.54 -25.56 4.71
CA GLU A 188 -23.13 -24.70 5.75
C GLU A 188 -22.06 -23.99 6.59
N ASN A 189 -20.93 -24.66 6.84
CA ASN A 189 -19.80 -24.05 7.55
C ASN A 189 -19.10 -23.01 6.68
N LEU A 190 -19.01 -23.25 5.37
CA LEU A 190 -18.46 -22.28 4.42
C LEU A 190 -19.32 -21.01 4.35
N GLU A 191 -20.64 -21.16 4.29
CA GLU A 191 -21.59 -20.05 4.28
C GLU A 191 -21.49 -19.20 5.55
N LYS A 192 -21.44 -19.83 6.74
CA LYS A 192 -21.24 -19.12 8.01
C LYS A 192 -19.93 -18.34 8.04
N TYR A 193 -18.84 -18.92 7.55
CA TYR A 193 -17.55 -18.24 7.47
C TYR A 193 -17.59 -17.02 6.52
N LEU A 194 -18.23 -17.13 5.36
CA LEU A 194 -18.43 -16.02 4.43
C LEU A 194 -19.22 -14.88 5.08
N VAL A 195 -20.33 -15.21 5.76
CA VAL A 195 -21.17 -14.22 6.46
C VAL A 195 -20.43 -13.53 7.60
N CYS A 196 -19.68 -14.28 8.43
CA CYS A 196 -18.88 -13.69 9.50
C CYS A 196 -17.78 -12.74 8.98
N TYR A 197 -17.15 -13.06 7.85
CA TYR A 197 -16.15 -12.15 7.26
C TYR A 197 -16.79 -10.92 6.59
N PHE A 198 -17.99 -11.06 6.02
CA PHE A 198 -18.74 -9.94 5.45
C PHE A 198 -19.24 -8.95 6.52
N ASN A 199 -19.69 -9.46 7.67
CA ASN A 199 -20.25 -8.64 8.75
C ASN A 199 -19.19 -8.02 9.70
N ASN A 200 -17.92 -8.42 9.59
CA ASN A 200 -16.82 -7.89 10.38
C ASN A 200 -16.05 -6.75 9.66
N ASN A 201 -16.55 -6.30 8.51
CA ASN A 201 -16.09 -5.12 7.76
C ASN A 201 -17.17 -4.03 7.80
#